data_AF-A0A1K2I6A9-F1
#
_entry.id   AF-A0A1K2I6A9-F1
#
_cell.length_a   1.000
_cell.length_b   1.000
_cell.length_c   1.000
_cell.angle_alpha   90.00
_cell.angle_beta   90.00
_cell.angle_gamma   90.00
#
_symmetry.space_group_name_H-M   'P 1'
#
loop_
_entity.id
_entity.type
_entity.pdbx_description
1 polymer ?
#
loop_
_entity_poly.entity_id
_entity_poly.type
_entity_poly.pdbx_seq_one_letter_code
_entity_poly.pdbx_strand_id
1 'polypeptide(L)'
;MTTHPLHLAGLTTGQIYIAVTDFQIESLFETATYNAYQGDRIQISGIFPNGALVYNLNADAGFFVPKRRIGELFVTEALEKDLNLS
;
A
#
# COMPACT_ATOMS: atom_id res chain seq x y z
N MET A 1 -15.84 5.03 13.85
CA MET A 1 -14.57 5.77 13.82
C MET A 1 -14.41 6.31 12.41
N THR A 2 -14.23 7.62 12.24
CA THR A 2 -13.86 8.20 10.94
C THR A 2 -12.37 7.96 10.75
N THR A 3 -12.01 6.95 9.96
CA THR A 3 -10.61 6.70 9.62
C THR A 3 -10.14 7.76 8.63
N HIS A 4 -9.09 8.50 8.99
CA HIS A 4 -8.47 9.46 8.09
C HIS A 4 -7.48 8.73 7.18
N PRO A 5 -7.51 8.97 5.85
CA PRO A 5 -6.53 8.39 4.95
C PRO A 5 -5.11 8.82 5.33
N LEU A 6 -4.21 7.85 5.41
CA LEU A 6 -2.78 8.04 5.59
C LEU A 6 -2.07 7.99 4.23
N HIS A 7 -1.01 8.78 4.10
CA HIS A 7 -0.11 8.72 2.94
C HIS A 7 0.99 7.69 3.15
N LEU A 8 1.44 7.05 2.06
CA LEU A 8 2.53 6.06 2.07
C LEU A 8 3.80 6.52 2.80
N ALA A 9 4.12 7.83 2.76
CA ALA A 9 5.30 8.40 3.43
C ALA A 9 5.28 8.24 4.96
N GLY A 10 4.08 8.21 5.55
CA GLY A 10 3.88 8.11 7.00
C GLY A 10 3.64 6.68 7.48
N LEU A 11 3.73 5.69 6.59
CA LEU A 11 3.42 4.30 6.92
C LEU A 11 4.64 3.57 7.48
N THR A 12 4.35 2.52 8.25
CA THR A 12 5.36 1.69 8.90
C THR A 12 5.65 0.47 8.03
N THR A 13 6.95 0.18 7.84
CA THR A 13 7.39 -1.04 7.14
C THR A 13 6.96 -2.29 7.91
N GLY A 14 6.51 -3.32 7.19
CA GLY A 14 6.06 -4.59 7.74
C GLY A 14 4.58 -4.61 8.13
N GLN A 15 3.93 -3.45 8.24
CA GLN A 15 2.52 -3.35 8.62
C GLN A 15 1.59 -3.51 7.40
N ILE A 16 0.41 -4.09 7.64
CA ILE A 16 -0.64 -4.26 6.63
C ILE A 16 -1.64 -3.12 6.73
N TYR A 17 -1.98 -2.53 5.60
CA TYR A 17 -2.94 -1.45 5.42
C TYR A 17 -4.00 -1.84 4.39
N ILE A 18 -5.09 -1.08 4.33
CA ILE A 18 -6.09 -1.22 3.27
C ILE A 18 -6.01 0.01 2.35
N ALA A 19 -5.85 -0.22 1.05
CA ALA A 19 -5.93 0.84 0.05
C ALA A 19 -7.35 1.42 0.04
N VAL A 20 -7.48 2.74 0.11
CA VAL A 20 -8.80 3.41 0.11
C VAL A 20 -9.14 4.04 -1.23
N THR A 21 -8.19 4.05 -2.16
CA THR A 21 -8.37 4.51 -3.53
C THR A 21 -7.50 3.69 -4.46
N ASP A 22 -7.86 3.67 -5.74
CA ASP A 22 -7.08 3.01 -6.76
C ASP A 22 -5.76 3.74 -6.98
N PHE A 23 -4.70 2.97 -7.10
CA PHE A 23 -3.36 3.45 -7.38
C PHE A 23 -2.72 2.57 -8.46
N GLN A 24 -2.26 3.22 -9.53
CA GLN A 24 -1.62 2.56 -10.65
C GLN A 24 -0.29 3.25 -10.94
N ILE A 25 0.81 2.50 -10.96
CA ILE A 25 2.14 3.07 -11.29
C ILE A 25 2.23 3.40 -12.76
N GLU A 26 1.73 2.51 -13.62
CA GLU A 26 1.67 2.69 -15.06
C GLU A 26 0.25 2.40 -15.55
N SER A 27 -0.51 3.46 -15.86
CA SER A 27 -1.89 3.34 -16.31
C SER A 27 -2.06 2.63 -17.67
N LEU A 28 -0.97 2.46 -18.42
CA LEU A 28 -0.96 1.77 -19.71
C LEU A 28 -0.93 0.24 -19.56
N PHE A 29 -0.57 -0.27 -18.37
CA PHE A 29 -0.51 -1.70 -18.09
C PHE A 29 -1.50 -2.04 -16.97
N GLU A 30 -2.65 -2.57 -17.36
CA GLU A 30 -3.68 -3.05 -16.44
C GLU A 30 -3.29 -4.43 -15.86
N THR A 31 -2.10 -4.49 -15.24
CA THR A 31 -1.59 -5.71 -14.63
C THR A 31 -1.59 -5.57 -13.12
N ALA A 32 -2.01 -6.62 -12.43
CA ALA A 32 -2.01 -6.73 -10.97
C ALA A 32 -0.64 -6.42 -10.33
N THR A 33 0.44 -6.55 -11.10
CA THR A 33 1.83 -6.31 -10.70
C THR A 33 2.24 -4.84 -10.51
N TYR A 34 1.40 -3.86 -10.87
CA TYR A 34 1.76 -2.43 -10.72
C TYR A 34 0.70 -1.60 -10.01
N ASN A 35 -0.33 -2.26 -9.47
CA ASN A 35 -1.55 -1.61 -9.03
C ASN A 35 -1.96 -2.05 -7.60
N ALA A 36 -2.60 -1.15 -6.87
CA ALA A 36 -3.42 -1.46 -5.73
C ALA A 36 -4.81 -0.86 -5.96
N TYR A 37 -5.85 -1.65 -5.84
CA TYR A 37 -7.22 -1.18 -5.98
C TYR A 37 -7.82 -0.87 -4.61
N GLN A 38 -8.83 -0.02 -4.58
CA GLN A 38 -9.58 0.26 -3.36
C GLN A 38 -10.07 -1.06 -2.71
N GLY A 39 -9.76 -1.24 -1.44
CA GLY A 39 -10.06 -2.45 -0.67
C GLY A 39 -8.93 -3.47 -0.61
N ASP A 40 -7.88 -3.34 -1.42
CA ASP A 40 -6.75 -4.26 -1.38
C ASP A 40 -5.97 -4.15 -0.07
N ARG A 41 -5.56 -5.30 0.46
CA ARG A 41 -4.62 -5.38 1.57
C ARG A 41 -3.22 -5.19 1.02
N ILE A 42 -2.53 -4.17 1.49
CA ILE A 42 -1.14 -3.90 1.08
C ILE A 42 -0.21 -3.91 2.28
N GLN A 43 0.98 -4.45 2.09
CA GLN A 43 2.06 -4.39 3.06
C GLN A 43 3.14 -3.44 2.55
N ILE A 44 3.64 -2.57 3.42
CA ILE A 44 4.80 -1.74 3.09
C ILE A 44 6.04 -2.59 3.35
N SER A 45 6.66 -3.14 2.30
CA SER A 45 7.81 -4.04 2.43
C SER A 45 9.11 -3.29 2.72
N GLY A 46 9.19 -2.01 2.35
CA GLY A 46 10.33 -1.16 2.70
C GLY A 46 10.21 0.27 2.19
N ILE A 47 10.82 1.21 2.90
CA ILE A 47 10.90 2.63 2.53
C ILE A 47 12.36 2.95 2.18
N PHE A 48 12.56 3.59 1.03
CA PHE A 48 13.87 3.90 0.45
C PHE A 48 13.98 5.39 0.12
N PRO A 49 15.20 5.93 -0.07
CA PRO A 49 15.38 7.33 -0.43
C PRO A 49 14.67 7.77 -1.72
N ASN A 50 14.43 6.83 -2.65
CA ASN A 50 13.82 7.06 -3.96
C ASN A 50 12.37 6.57 -4.08
N GLY A 51 11.77 5.99 -3.04
CA GLY A 51 10.43 5.43 -3.12
C GLY A 51 10.10 4.44 -2.00
N ALA A 52 9.07 3.64 -2.17
CA ALA A 52 8.71 2.56 -1.26
C ALA A 52 8.33 1.31 -2.04
N LEU A 53 8.72 0.14 -1.51
CA LEU A 53 8.26 -1.15 -2.03
C LEU A 53 6.98 -1.52 -1.32
N VAL A 54 5.94 -1.77 -2.10
CA VAL A 54 4.60 -2.15 -1.63
C VAL A 54 4.32 -3.55 -2.14
N TYR A 55 3.75 -4.40 -1.29
CA TYR A 55 3.27 -5.71 -1.67
C TYR A 55 1.75 -5.75 -1.55
N ASN A 56 1.07 -5.99 -2.66
CA ASN A 56 -0.37 -6.20 -2.68
C ASN A 56 -0.65 -7.68 -2.37
N LEU A 57 -1.21 -7.93 -1.19
CA LEU A 57 -1.49 -9.28 -0.69
C LEU A 57 -2.67 -9.93 -1.42
N ASN A 58 -3.60 -9.13 -1.95
CA ASN A 58 -4.73 -9.64 -2.72
C ASN A 58 -4.31 -10.10 -4.11
N ALA A 59 -3.36 -9.36 -4.72
CA ALA A 59 -2.83 -9.64 -6.05
C ALA A 59 -1.63 -10.59 -6.07
N ASP A 60 -1.07 -10.91 -4.88
CA ASP A 60 0.20 -11.63 -4.72
C ASP A 60 1.34 -11.03 -5.55
N ALA A 61 1.48 -9.70 -5.50
CA ALA A 61 2.43 -8.99 -6.34
C ALA A 61 3.06 -7.77 -5.64
N GLY A 62 4.35 -7.56 -5.89
CA GLY A 62 5.11 -6.42 -5.39
C GLY A 62 5.34 -5.35 -6.44
N PHE A 63 5.23 -4.08 -6.04
CA PHE A 63 5.50 -2.94 -6.91
C PHE A 63 6.19 -1.80 -6.18
N PHE A 64 6.97 -1.01 -6.92
CA PHE A 64 7.75 0.09 -6.37
C PHE A 64 7.07 1.44 -6.61
N VAL A 65 6.64 2.11 -5.55
CA VAL A 65 6.06 3.46 -5.61
C VAL A 65 7.19 4.49 -5.61
N PRO A 66 7.41 5.24 -6.70
CA PRO A 66 8.47 6.24 -6.75
C PRO A 66 8.17 7.39 -5.79
N LYS A 67 9.22 8.01 -5.22
CA LYS A 67 9.11 9.12 -4.25
C LYS A 67 8.15 10.23 -4.68
N ARG A 68 8.17 10.59 -5.97
CA ARG A 68 7.31 11.63 -6.55
C ARG A 68 5.80 11.32 -6.46
N ARG A 69 5.44 10.05 -6.28
CA ARG A 69 4.05 9.56 -6.23
C ARG A 69 3.65 8.98 -4.87
N ILE A 70 4.55 8.97 -3.88
CA ILE A 70 4.25 8.45 -2.54
C ILE A 70 3.04 9.17 -1.92
N GLY A 71 2.86 10.46 -2.20
CA GLY A 71 1.71 11.23 -1.73
C GLY A 71 0.37 10.86 -2.39
N GLU A 72 0.37 10.13 -3.50
CA GLU A 72 -0.85 9.75 -4.23
C GLU A 72 -1.45 8.43 -3.73
N LEU A 73 -0.67 7.58 -3.08
CA LEU A 73 -1.19 6.33 -2.51
C LEU A 73 -1.79 6.63 -1.13
N PHE A 74 -3.11 6.47 -1.03
CA PHE A 74 -3.86 6.63 0.21
C PHE A 74 -4.28 5.27 0.76
N VAL A 75 -4.08 5.10 2.06
CA VAL A 75 -4.50 3.90 2.80
C VAL A 75 -5.26 4.29 4.06
N THR A 76 -6.07 3.40 4.62
CA THR A 76 -6.59 3.56 5.98
C THR A 76 -5.65 2.90 6.99
N GLU A 77 -5.90 3.16 8.28
CA GLU A 77 -5.16 2.63 9.42
C GLU A 77 -4.76 1.16 9.27
N ALA A 78 -3.62 0.87 9.87
CA ALA A 78 -3.05 -0.45 9.95
C ALA A 78 -4.10 -1.45 10.45
N LEU A 79 -4.30 -2.55 9.72
CA LEU A 79 -4.90 -3.72 10.34
C LEU A 79 -3.94 -4.12 11.46
N GLU A 80 -4.34 -3.97 12.72
CA GLU A 80 -3.58 -4.53 13.83
C GLU A 80 -3.28 -5.98 13.44
N LYS A 81 -1.99 -6.33 13.49
CA LYS A 81 -1.60 -7.71 13.28
C LYS A 81 -2.35 -8.46 14.38
N ASP A 82 -3.34 -9.27 14.02
CA ASP A 82 -4.07 -10.10 14.97
C ASP A 82 -3.02 -10.94 15.73
N LEU A 83 -2.55 -10.40 16.85
CA LEU A 83 -1.65 -11.03 17.81
C LEU A 83 -2.43 -11.93 18.75
N ASN A 84 -3.63 -12.34 18.33
CA ASN A 84 -4.43 -13.35 18.97
C ASN A 84 -4.95 -14.25 17.88
N LEU A 85 -4.28 -15.38 17.68
CA LEU A 85 -4.93 -16.67 17.45
C LEU A 85 -3.90 -17.76 17.75
N SER A 86 -4.00 -18.25 19.01
CA SER A 86 -3.52 -19.51 19.61
C SER A 86 -2.02 -19.79 19.68
#